data_AF-A0A7S4UXP0-F1
#
_entry.id   AF-A0A7S4UXP0-F1
#
_cell.length_a   1.000
_cell.length_b   1.000
_cell.length_c   1.000
_cell.angle_alpha   90.00
_cell.angle_beta   90.00
_cell.angle_gamma   90.00
#
_symmetry.space_group_name_H-M   'P 1'
#
loop_
_entity.id
_entity.type
_entity.pdbx_description
1 polymer ?
#
loop_
_entity_poly.entity_id
_entity_poly.type
_entity_poly.pdbx_seq_one_letter_code
_entity_poly.pdbx_strand_id
1 'polypeptide(L)'
;RFDSVDAQWKDLMKEAVNEVNAVNACNIEGRLENIEGMLSNLEKCEKSLADYLETKRVAYPRFYFVASADLLDILSKGSNPQLILKHLPKCFDNIKTLEFQKDKEGVPTKTAIGMYSGEGEYVPWNNSFVCEGAV
;
A
#
# COMPACT_ATOMS: atom_id res chain seq x y z
N ARG A 1 4.76 -14.96 8.96
CA ARG A 1 4.03 -14.71 10.24
C ARG A 1 2.57 -14.40 9.99
N PHE A 2 2.26 -13.37 9.20
CA PHE A 2 0.90 -13.10 8.73
C PHE A 2 0.25 -14.33 8.08
N ASP A 3 0.95 -15.03 7.17
CA ASP A 3 0.42 -16.22 6.49
C ASP A 3 -0.03 -17.33 7.43
N SER A 4 0.64 -17.47 8.59
CA SER A 4 0.26 -18.46 9.59
C SER A 4 -1.03 -18.06 10.31
N VAL A 5 -1.18 -16.77 10.64
CA VAL A 5 -2.42 -16.24 11.23
C VAL A 5 -3.57 -16.33 10.22
N ASP A 6 -3.32 -15.99 8.95
CA ASP A 6 -4.31 -16.08 7.88
C ASP A 6 -4.78 -17.52 7.64
N ALA A 7 -3.86 -18.50 7.64
CA ALA A 7 -4.21 -19.91 7.53
C ALA A 7 -5.07 -20.39 8.72
N GLN A 8 -4.66 -20.08 9.96
CA GLN A 8 -5.41 -20.42 11.16
C GLN A 8 -6.80 -19.79 11.17
N TRP A 9 -6.90 -18.52 10.78
CA TRP A 9 -8.16 -17.81 10.69
C TRP A 9 -9.10 -18.45 9.65
N LYS A 10 -8.57 -18.78 8.46
CA LYS A 10 -9.34 -19.45 7.41
C LYS A 10 -9.85 -20.82 7.85
N ASP A 11 -9.04 -21.60 8.55
CA ASP A 11 -9.44 -22.91 9.04
C ASP A 11 -10.52 -22.78 10.14
N LEU A 12 -10.35 -21.84 11.07
CA LEU A 12 -11.38 -21.53 12.07
C LEU A 12 -12.71 -21.11 11.41
N MET A 13 -12.65 -20.26 10.39
CA MET A 13 -13.85 -19.80 9.68
C MET A 13 -14.55 -20.93 8.90
N LYS A 14 -13.80 -21.87 8.33
CA LYS A 14 -14.39 -23.07 7.69
C LYS A 14 -15.13 -23.94 8.70
N GLU A 15 -14.58 -24.10 9.90
CA GLU A 15 -15.26 -24.85 10.97
C GLU A 15 -16.50 -24.12 11.47
N ALA A 16 -16.39 -22.81 11.71
CA ALA A 16 -17.48 -21.99 12.24
C ALA A 16 -18.71 -21.99 11.33
N VAL A 17 -18.54 -22.05 10.01
CA VAL A 17 -19.66 -22.12 9.05
C VAL A 17 -20.47 -23.42 9.16
N ASN A 18 -19.87 -24.49 9.67
CA ASN A 18 -20.57 -25.78 9.83
C ASN A 18 -21.49 -25.80 11.06
N GLU A 19 -21.33 -24.87 12.01
CA GLU A 19 -22.16 -24.76 13.20
C GLU A 19 -23.07 -23.52 13.12
N VAL A 20 -24.36 -23.75 12.89
CA VAL A 20 -25.35 -22.68 12.69
C VAL A 20 -25.68 -21.98 14.02
N ASN A 21 -25.49 -22.66 15.15
CA ASN A 21 -25.70 -22.07 16.46
C ASN A 21 -24.45 -21.29 16.91
N ALA A 22 -24.54 -19.96 16.91
CA ALA A 22 -23.45 -19.08 17.31
C ALA A 22 -22.90 -19.35 18.72
N VAL A 23 -23.76 -19.76 19.67
CA VAL A 23 -23.32 -20.09 21.04
C VAL A 23 -22.45 -21.35 21.04
N ASN A 24 -22.84 -22.37 20.27
CA ASN A 24 -22.04 -23.59 20.13
C ASN A 24 -20.74 -23.34 19.36
N ALA A 25 -20.80 -22.55 18.29
CA ALA A 25 -19.63 -22.20 17.48
C ALA A 25 -18.55 -21.44 18.27
N CYS A 26 -18.97 -20.61 19.24
CA CYS A 26 -18.07 -19.85 20.12
C CYS A 26 -17.54 -20.66 21.31
N ASN A 27 -18.28 -21.66 21.79
CA ASN A 27 -17.91 -22.46 22.97
C ASN A 27 -17.10 -23.73 22.64
N ILE A 28 -16.53 -23.82 21.44
CA ILE A 28 -15.61 -24.91 21.09
C ILE A 28 -14.35 -24.80 21.96
N GLU A 29 -13.87 -25.92 22.48
CA GLU A 29 -12.69 -25.98 23.35
C GLU A 29 -11.46 -25.35 22.68
N GLY A 30 -10.72 -24.52 23.41
CA GLY A 30 -9.52 -23.84 22.90
C GLY A 30 -9.80 -22.66 21.96
N ARG A 31 -11.06 -22.29 21.71
CA ARG A 31 -11.41 -21.24 20.75
C ARG A 31 -10.91 -19.86 21.16
N LEU A 32 -11.09 -19.50 22.43
CA LEU A 32 -10.66 -18.22 22.96
C LEU A 32 -9.14 -18.10 22.89
N GLU A 33 -8.41 -19.11 23.36
CA GLU A 33 -6.95 -19.16 23.37
C GLU A 33 -6.37 -19.06 21.95
N ASN A 34 -7.00 -19.74 20.98
CA ASN A 34 -6.61 -19.65 19.58
C ASN A 34 -6.81 -18.24 19.02
N ILE A 35 -7.96 -17.61 19.30
CA ILE A 35 -8.26 -16.25 18.83
C ILE A 35 -7.32 -15.22 19.48
N GLU A 36 -7.08 -15.32 20.78
CA GLU A 36 -6.14 -14.45 21.50
C GLU A 36 -4.70 -14.62 20.98
N GLY A 37 -4.28 -15.85 20.69
CA GLY A 37 -2.98 -16.15 20.08
C GLY A 37 -2.83 -15.57 18.67
N MET A 38 -3.88 -15.66 17.84
CA MET A 38 -3.93 -15.04 16.52
C MET A 38 -3.88 -13.51 16.62
N LEU A 39 -4.66 -12.92 17.52
CA LEU A 39 -4.69 -11.47 17.77
C LEU A 39 -3.30 -10.96 18.18
N SER A 40 -2.65 -11.58 19.17
CA SER A 40 -1.30 -11.19 19.60
C SER A 40 -0.27 -11.26 18.46
N ASN A 41 -0.44 -12.24 17.57
CA ASN A 41 0.42 -12.34 16.40
C ASN A 41 0.15 -11.27 15.36
N LEU A 42 -1.11 -10.93 15.15
CA LEU A 42 -1.54 -9.87 14.24
C LEU A 42 -1.09 -8.49 14.73
N GLU A 43 -1.24 -8.17 16.02
CA GLU A 43 -0.79 -6.91 16.63
C GLU A 43 0.71 -6.68 16.42
N LYS A 44 1.52 -7.74 16.55
CA LYS A 44 2.95 -7.61 16.30
C LYS A 44 3.27 -7.45 14.81
N CYS A 45 2.49 -8.04 13.89
CA CYS A 45 2.62 -7.76 12.46
C CYS A 45 2.25 -6.31 12.15
N GLU A 46 1.17 -5.81 12.73
CA GLU A 46 0.73 -4.41 12.61
C GLU A 46 1.81 -3.46 13.10
N LYS A 47 2.40 -3.73 14.28
CA LYS A 47 3.50 -2.92 14.81
C LYS A 47 4.71 -2.91 13.88
N SER A 48 5.16 -4.07 13.40
CA SER A 48 6.28 -4.13 12.45
C SER A 48 6.00 -3.38 11.15
N LEU A 49 4.75 -3.41 10.67
CA LEU A 49 4.36 -2.63 9.51
C LEU A 49 4.37 -1.12 9.81
N ALA A 50 3.82 -0.70 10.95
CA ALA A 50 3.81 0.69 11.38
C ALA A 50 5.24 1.25 11.52
N ASP A 51 6.14 0.50 12.17
CA ASP A 51 7.55 0.84 12.31
C ASP A 51 8.21 0.97 10.92
N TYR A 52 7.97 0.03 10.01
CA TYR A 52 8.49 0.09 8.65
C TYR A 52 7.99 1.34 7.89
N LEU A 53 6.69 1.63 7.94
CA LEU A 53 6.12 2.83 7.31
C LEU A 53 6.72 4.10 7.90
N GLU A 54 6.98 4.14 9.21
CA GLU A 54 7.61 5.29 9.84
C GLU A 54 9.06 5.49 9.36
N THR A 55 9.84 4.42 9.15
CA THR A 55 11.17 4.56 8.55
C THR A 55 11.12 5.20 7.16
N LYS A 56 10.08 4.91 6.38
CA LYS A 56 9.86 5.52 5.06
C LYS A 56 9.45 6.99 5.17
N ARG A 57 8.64 7.36 6.16
CA ARG A 57 8.30 8.77 6.42
C ARG A 57 9.49 9.60 6.86
N VAL A 58 10.36 9.05 7.71
CA VAL A 58 11.60 9.72 8.13
C VAL A 58 12.55 9.92 6.95
N ALA A 59 12.67 8.92 6.06
CA ALA A 59 13.50 9.02 4.86
C ALA A 59 12.94 10.02 3.83
N TYR A 60 11.62 10.15 3.74
CA TYR A 60 10.95 11.07 2.81
C TYR A 60 9.76 11.77 3.48
N PRO A 61 9.96 12.98 4.05
CA PRO A 61 8.96 13.66 4.88
C PRO A 61 7.63 13.98 4.19
N ARG A 62 7.57 13.99 2.86
CA ARG A 62 6.29 14.20 2.16
C ARG A 62 5.30 13.04 2.37
N PHE A 63 5.77 11.85 2.78
CA PHE A 63 4.88 10.75 3.16
C PHE A 63 4.12 10.97 4.47
N TYR A 64 4.44 12.02 5.25
CA TYR A 64 3.59 12.42 6.38
C TYR A 64 2.23 12.97 5.94
N PHE A 65 2.10 13.45 4.69
CA PHE A 65 0.83 13.96 4.13
C PHE A 65 -0.04 12.86 3.52
N VAL A 66 0.44 11.61 3.52
CA VAL A 66 -0.22 10.47 2.89
C VAL A 66 -0.68 9.49 3.96
N ALA A 67 -1.92 9.00 3.83
CA ALA A 67 -2.46 7.99 4.74
C ALA A 67 -1.65 6.68 4.67
N SER A 68 -1.58 5.91 5.77
CA SER A 68 -0.79 4.66 5.82
C SER A 68 -1.17 3.66 4.71
N ALA A 69 -2.46 3.56 4.36
CA ALA A 69 -2.94 2.70 3.28
C ALA A 69 -2.45 3.16 1.90
N ASP A 70 -2.47 4.47 1.64
CA ASP A 70 -1.94 5.05 0.41
C ASP A 70 -0.42 4.88 0.32
N LEU A 71 0.30 5.09 1.42
CA LEU A 71 1.74 4.88 1.48
C LEU A 71 2.11 3.43 1.17
N LEU A 72 1.36 2.47 1.71
CA LEU A 72 1.55 1.05 1.39
C LEU A 72 1.28 0.76 -0.09
N ASP A 73 0.27 1.41 -0.68
CA ASP A 73 -0.03 1.30 -2.11
C ASP A 73 1.10 1.89 -2.98
N ILE A 74 1.69 3.02 -2.58
CA ILE A 74 2.87 3.62 -3.25
C ILE A 74 4.06 2.64 -3.15
N LEU A 75 4.38 2.14 -1.96
CA LEU A 75 5.53 1.26 -1.72
C LEU A 75 5.39 -0.07 -2.47
N SER A 76 4.18 -0.64 -2.52
CA SER A 76 3.92 -1.89 -3.26
C SER A 76 4.01 -1.73 -4.78
N LYS A 77 3.80 -0.52 -5.30
CA LYS A 77 3.81 -0.20 -6.74
C LYS A 77 4.99 0.66 -7.16
N GLY A 78 5.99 0.83 -6.28
CA GLY A 78 7.16 1.70 -6.48
C GLY A 78 7.92 1.47 -7.79
N SER A 79 7.88 0.25 -8.33
CA SER A 79 8.53 -0.11 -9.58
C SER A 79 7.85 0.42 -10.84
N ASN A 80 6.57 0.81 -10.75
CA ASN A 80 5.77 1.31 -11.86
C ASN A 80 5.24 2.73 -11.55
N PRO A 81 5.93 3.79 -12.03
CA PRO A 81 5.57 5.17 -11.72
C PRO A 81 4.13 5.53 -12.13
N GLN A 82 3.57 4.82 -13.11
CA GLN A 82 2.28 5.17 -13.71
C GLN A 82 1.13 4.84 -12.76
N LEU A 83 1.33 3.82 -11.91
CA LEU A 83 0.37 3.43 -10.89
C LEU A 83 0.42 4.34 -9.66
N ILE A 84 1.50 5.09 -9.49
CA ILE A 84 1.73 6.01 -8.37
C ILE A 84 1.14 7.41 -8.66
N LEU A 85 0.88 7.74 -9.93
CA LEU A 85 0.38 9.07 -10.35
C LEU A 85 -0.85 9.54 -9.58
N LYS A 86 -1.75 8.63 -9.19
CA LYS A 86 -2.93 8.96 -8.38
C LYS A 86 -2.62 9.51 -6.97
N HIS A 87 -1.41 9.26 -6.47
CA HIS A 87 -0.94 9.69 -5.15
C HIS A 87 -0.10 10.97 -5.19
N LEU A 88 0.41 11.37 -6.37
CA LEU A 88 1.20 12.60 -6.54
C LEU A 88 0.51 13.86 -6.00
N PRO A 89 -0.80 14.09 -6.23
CA PRO A 89 -1.50 15.25 -5.68
C PRO A 89 -1.49 15.33 -4.14
N LYS A 90 -1.29 14.18 -3.46
CA LYS A 90 -1.22 14.12 -1.99
C LYS A 90 0.20 14.40 -1.47
N CYS A 91 1.23 14.21 -2.30
CA CYS A 91 2.64 14.39 -1.94
C CYS A 91 3.22 15.74 -2.37
N PHE A 92 2.58 16.40 -3.33
CA PHE A 92 3.09 17.60 -3.99
C PHE A 92 1.98 18.62 -4.22
N ASP A 93 2.25 19.87 -3.84
CA ASP A 93 1.39 20.99 -4.21
C ASP A 93 1.48 21.23 -5.73
N ASN A 94 0.32 21.42 -6.36
CA ASN A 94 0.17 21.76 -7.76
C ASN A 94 0.79 20.77 -8.78
N ILE A 95 1.05 19.52 -8.38
CA ILE A 95 1.42 18.44 -9.31
C ILE A 95 0.31 17.39 -9.30
N LYS A 96 -0.45 17.33 -10.38
CA LYS A 96 -1.55 16.38 -10.54
C LYS A 96 -1.07 15.06 -11.14
N THR A 97 -0.27 15.13 -12.19
CA THR A 97 0.26 13.96 -12.89
C THR A 97 1.52 14.33 -13.68
N LEU A 98 2.24 13.34 -14.18
CA LEU A 98 3.43 13.49 -15.00
C LEU A 98 3.14 13.11 -16.46
N GLU A 99 3.82 13.77 -17.40
CA GLU A 99 3.88 13.37 -18.80
C GLU A 99 5.10 12.46 -18.99
N PHE A 100 4.88 11.27 -19.56
CA PHE A 100 5.96 10.33 -19.84
C PHE A 100 6.25 10.26 -21.33
N GLN A 101 7.53 10.13 -21.66
CA GLN A 101 7.97 9.83 -23.01
C GLN A 101 7.37 8.49 -23.44
N LYS A 102 6.82 8.44 -24.66
CA LYS A 102 6.29 7.21 -25.26
C LYS A 102 7.39 6.51 -26.06
N ASP A 103 7.39 5.19 -26.05
CA ASP A 103 8.24 4.38 -26.90
C ASP A 103 7.72 4.31 -28.35
N LYS A 104 8.36 3.49 -29.19
CA LYS A 104 7.99 3.30 -30.61
C LYS A 104 6.60 2.70 -30.79
N GLU A 105 6.06 2.04 -29.77
CA GLU A 105 4.76 1.38 -29.75
C GLU A 105 3.68 2.27 -29.12
N GLY A 106 4.04 3.48 -28.68
CA GLY A 106 3.15 4.43 -28.04
C GLY A 106 2.93 4.19 -26.55
N VAL A 107 3.67 3.27 -25.94
CA VAL A 107 3.55 2.92 -24.52
C VAL A 107 4.36 3.91 -23.68
N PRO A 108 3.82 4.41 -22.54
CA PRO A 108 4.55 5.31 -21.65
C PRO A 108 5.75 4.61 -21.02
N THR A 109 6.94 5.16 -21.24
CA THR A 109 8.17 4.75 -20.57
C THR A 109 8.22 5.26 -19.12
N LYS A 110 9.28 4.93 -18.37
CA LYS A 110 9.52 5.50 -17.03
C LYS A 110 10.16 6.89 -17.07
N THR A 111 10.43 7.43 -18.26
CA THR A 111 11.06 8.73 -18.43
C THR A 111 10.00 9.83 -18.45
N ALA A 112 9.92 10.61 -17.38
CA ALA A 112 9.05 11.77 -17.28
C ALA A 112 9.70 12.99 -17.95
N ILE A 113 8.93 13.72 -18.75
CA ILE A 113 9.36 14.86 -19.58
C ILE A 113 8.65 16.17 -19.20
N GLY A 114 7.66 16.12 -18.33
CA GLY A 114 6.92 17.28 -17.85
C GLY A 114 5.86 16.88 -16.84
N MET A 115 5.10 17.86 -16.39
CA MET A 115 4.04 17.67 -15.40
C MET A 115 2.77 18.45 -15.75
N TYR A 116 1.64 18.01 -15.22
CA TYR A 116 0.37 18.73 -15.28
C TYR A 116 -0.05 19.22 -13.90
N SER A 117 -0.54 20.45 -13.82
CA SER A 117 -1.09 21.02 -12.59
C SER A 117 -2.53 20.54 -12.30
N GLY A 118 -3.02 20.88 -11.11
CA GLY A 118 -4.42 20.63 -10.71
C GLY A 118 -5.43 21.21 -11.70
N GLU A 119 -5.11 22.39 -12.23
CA GLU A 119 -5.90 23.20 -13.16
C GLU A 119 -5.74 22.80 -14.64
N GLY A 120 -4.89 21.81 -14.93
CA GLY A 120 -4.67 21.30 -16.28
C GLY A 120 -3.57 22.01 -17.08
N GLU A 121 -2.77 22.86 -16.43
CA GLU A 121 -1.63 23.51 -17.08
C GLU A 121 -0.49 22.51 -17.27
N TYR A 122 0.13 22.53 -18.45
CA TYR A 122 1.30 21.70 -18.74
C TYR A 122 2.59 22.50 -18.54
N VAL A 123 3.53 21.92 -17.79
CA VAL A 123 4.86 22.48 -17.57
C VAL A 123 5.91 21.49 -18.11
N PRO A 124 6.60 21.82 -19.22
CA PRO A 124 7.69 21.00 -19.72
C PRO A 124 8.91 21.10 -18.79
N TRP A 125 9.61 19.98 -18.60
CA TRP A 125 10.86 19.98 -17.84
C TRP A 125 12.06 20.27 -18.74
N ASN A 126 13.06 20.96 -18.19
CA ASN A 126 14.28 21.29 -18.93
C ASN A 126 15.11 20.03 -19.27
N ASN A 127 15.11 19.05 -18.35
CA ASN A 127 15.73 17.74 -18.55
C ASN A 127 14.70 16.67 -18.24
N SER A 128 14.72 15.58 -19.00
CA SER A 128 13.91 14.41 -18.68
C SER A 128 14.44 13.73 -17.42
N PHE A 129 13.54 13.11 -16.66
CA PHE A 129 13.87 12.38 -15.45
C PHE A 129 13.39 10.94 -15.55
N VAL A 130 14.30 9.99 -15.31
CA VAL A 130 13.95 8.57 -15.31
C VAL A 130 13.47 8.20 -13.91
N CYS A 131 12.20 7.82 -13.79
CA CYS A 131 11.59 7.38 -12.54
C CYS A 131 12.03 5.96 -12.19
N GLU A 132 13.28 5.83 -11.75
CA GLU A 132 13.91 4.60 -11.28
C GLU A 132 14.43 4.78 -9.85
N GLY A 133 14.50 3.66 -9.11
CA GLY A 133 15.03 3.63 -7.75
C GLY A 133 14.03 3.11 -6.73
N ALA A 134 14.49 3.05 -5.48
CA ALA A 134 13.65 2.68 -4.35
C ALA A 134 12.76 3.87 -3.95
N VAL A 135 11.51 3.55 -3.63
CA VAL A 135 10.59 4.44 -2.90
C VAL A 135 10.88 4.36 -1.41
#